data_AF-A0A7C2V3F4-F1
#
_entry.id   AF-A0A7C2V3F4-F1
#
_cell.length_a   1.000
_cell.length_b   1.000
_cell.length_c   1.000
_cell.angle_alpha   90.00
_cell.angle_beta   90.00
_cell.angle_gamma   90.00
#
_symmetry.space_group_name_H-M   'P 1'
#
loop_
_entity.id
_entity.type
_entity.pdbx_description
1 polymer ?
#
loop_
_entity_poly.entity_id
_entity_poly.type
_entity_poly.pdbx_seq_one_letter_code
_entity_poly.pdbx_strand_id
1 'polypeptide(L)'
;MSLVSVAGVHGPRVYIMFVGAYRVSAVVEGSVSSFINRSTLIAMLAPLNSTCKYNVLSVSHLIKVEVVANWSRGWLAQCSITPLVHLLGVPKFVGFTSIFGSIFGFMINAGVYVGVNVTEVNGGYYLVFKFLGINWAWLALSMLVLAIPILTQLLIYRHLASRQRGRRDVTYLYSMGLSGQYIPNIVAFIAVIVGMFMYMSPMQFLLKPISFNNQLANALLSFFLPITVLFAVFMLIQRHYVRMLREPVRERLEKAINFKAAQRLATAIFILLSGFGGVMGYVYYLLLTHFKLSSMPTPIVALIDLAWSAALISVVLAVPQWLVTRGAVEDPGLSRVTGDIWVRMGGLGEAPRVYLVENVAGSRYNAAAVGLFRRRIIVARQLLGLLSEEELRSVLIHEVSHVKHGHLAKLLMVVMPLYLALITTAMTSFTKYMLLPGVAAFSSMLALTPLVRFIQRRLETQADVDAVKVGFNPRAYIAAMGKITRESLMPLTLTRLDRPLLTHPEPSLRRRRVLAVFPPSPSRRSP
;
A
#
# COMPACT_ATOMS: atom_id res chain seq x y z
N MET A 1 46.36 36.83 -54.87
CA MET A 1 46.08 36.04 -53.65
C MET A 1 46.66 36.82 -52.48
N SER A 2 45.84 37.69 -51.90
CA SER A 2 46.22 38.60 -50.82
C SER A 2 44.93 39.05 -50.15
N LEU A 3 44.97 39.09 -48.81
CA LEU A 3 43.88 39.44 -47.91
C LEU A 3 43.19 40.75 -48.32
N VAL A 4 41.86 40.77 -48.26
CA VAL A 4 41.04 41.51 -47.27
C VAL A 4 39.58 41.15 -47.57
N SER A 5 38.92 40.47 -46.64
CA SER A 5 37.48 40.61 -46.44
C SER A 5 37.24 40.60 -44.95
N VAL A 6 37.03 41.79 -44.41
CA VAL A 6 36.39 41.98 -43.11
C VAL A 6 34.94 41.51 -43.29
N ALA A 7 34.69 40.23 -43.10
CA ALA A 7 33.34 39.69 -43.04
C ALA A 7 32.97 39.52 -41.56
N GLY A 8 32.17 40.47 -41.09
CA GLY A 8 31.61 40.49 -39.75
C GLY A 8 31.03 39.14 -39.32
N VAL A 9 31.22 38.86 -38.03
CA VAL A 9 30.67 37.71 -37.31
C VAL A 9 29.15 37.82 -37.30
N HIS A 10 28.49 37.32 -38.34
CA HIS A 10 27.04 37.10 -38.38
C HIS A 10 26.73 35.66 -38.80
N GLY A 11 27.36 34.71 -38.10
CA GLY A 11 26.96 33.30 -38.11
C GLY A 11 26.18 32.95 -36.84
N PRO A 12 25.23 32.00 -36.88
CA PRO A 12 24.36 31.67 -35.77
C PRO A 12 25.13 31.15 -34.55
N ARG A 13 25.16 31.90 -33.44
CA ARG A 13 25.80 31.48 -32.18
C ARG A 13 24.89 30.54 -31.39
N VAL A 14 25.31 29.30 -31.13
CA VAL A 14 24.54 28.29 -30.37
C VAL A 14 24.96 28.24 -28.91
N TYR A 15 23.99 28.30 -28.00
CA TYR A 15 24.20 28.30 -26.55
C TYR A 15 23.48 27.16 -25.84
N ILE A 16 24.11 26.61 -24.79
CA ILE A 16 23.48 25.80 -23.75
C ILE A 16 23.17 26.71 -22.57
N MET A 17 21.93 26.67 -22.10
CA MET A 17 21.50 27.39 -20.91
C MET A 17 21.44 26.44 -19.71
N PHE A 18 22.20 26.75 -18.67
CA PHE A 18 22.15 26.04 -17.39
C PHE A 18 21.36 26.89 -16.38
N VAL A 19 20.36 26.28 -15.74
CA VAL A 19 19.56 26.86 -14.65
C VAL A 19 19.77 26.01 -13.40
N GLY A 20 20.19 26.60 -12.28
CA GLY A 20 20.45 25.83 -11.06
C GLY A 20 21.02 26.65 -9.91
N ALA A 21 21.58 25.98 -8.89
CA ALA A 21 22.34 26.60 -7.79
C ALA A 21 23.65 25.86 -7.49
N TYR A 22 23.98 24.82 -8.29
CA TYR A 22 25.10 23.90 -8.09
C TYR A 22 25.88 23.70 -9.39
N ARG A 23 27.10 23.13 -9.31
CA ARG A 23 27.96 22.83 -10.46
C ARG A 23 27.27 21.85 -11.42
N VAL A 24 26.68 22.37 -12.49
CA VAL A 24 26.09 21.58 -13.57
C VAL A 24 27.11 21.40 -14.69
N SER A 25 27.32 20.17 -15.13
CA SER A 25 28.04 19.88 -16.37
C SER A 25 27.16 19.08 -17.34
N ALA A 26 27.42 19.25 -18.63
CA ALA A 26 26.82 18.47 -19.71
C ALA A 26 27.94 17.87 -20.57
N VAL A 27 27.86 16.57 -20.86
CA VAL A 27 28.78 15.92 -21.81
C VAL A 27 28.14 15.93 -23.19
N VAL A 28 28.77 16.68 -24.10
CA VAL A 28 28.44 16.74 -25.52
C VAL A 28 29.29 15.69 -26.23
N GLU A 29 28.65 14.84 -27.03
CA GLU A 29 29.33 13.88 -27.89
C GLU A 29 28.88 13.97 -29.35
N GLY A 30 29.79 13.62 -30.25
CA GLY A 30 29.53 13.51 -31.67
C GLY A 30 30.67 12.84 -32.41
N SER A 31 30.36 12.23 -33.55
CA SER A 31 31.33 11.57 -34.41
C SER A 31 31.81 12.52 -35.51
N VAL A 32 33.12 12.55 -35.75
CA VAL A 32 33.73 13.32 -36.84
C VAL A 32 34.31 12.37 -37.89
N SER A 33 34.20 12.77 -39.16
CA SER A 33 34.71 12.01 -40.30
C SER A 33 36.23 11.98 -40.40
N SER A 34 36.92 12.93 -39.76
CA SER A 34 38.38 13.05 -39.75
C SER A 34 38.93 13.18 -38.33
N PHE A 35 40.14 12.67 -38.11
CA PHE A 35 40.81 12.72 -36.81
C PHE A 35 41.21 14.16 -36.45
N ILE A 36 40.79 14.62 -35.26
CA ILE A 36 41.12 15.96 -34.74
C ILE A 36 42.06 15.81 -33.55
N ASN A 37 43.18 16.53 -33.57
CA ASN A 37 44.13 16.52 -32.46
C ASN A 37 43.56 17.25 -31.23
N ARG A 38 43.83 16.72 -30.04
CA ARG A 38 43.37 17.27 -28.76
C ARG A 38 43.83 18.71 -28.53
N SER A 39 45.05 19.05 -28.93
CA SER A 39 45.59 20.42 -28.81
C SER A 39 44.81 21.42 -29.67
N THR A 40 44.44 21.03 -30.90
CA THR A 40 43.63 21.84 -31.82
C THR A 40 42.23 22.05 -31.26
N LEU A 41 41.60 21.00 -30.72
CA LEU A 41 40.27 21.11 -30.12
C LEU A 41 40.27 22.00 -28.86
N ILE A 42 41.31 21.91 -28.03
CA ILE A 42 41.48 22.80 -26.86
C ILE A 42 41.68 24.25 -27.31
N ALA A 43 42.49 24.50 -28.34
CA ALA A 43 42.70 25.84 -28.88
C ALA A 43 41.42 26.45 -29.47
N MET A 44 40.57 25.64 -30.10
CA MET A 44 39.25 26.08 -30.60
C MET A 44 38.27 26.43 -29.48
N LEU A 45 38.36 25.77 -28.32
CA LEU A 45 37.46 25.97 -27.18
C LEU A 45 37.96 27.04 -26.19
N ALA A 46 39.26 27.35 -26.20
CA ALA A 46 39.88 28.33 -25.31
C ALA A 46 39.22 29.74 -25.31
N PRO A 47 38.74 30.30 -26.45
CA PRO A 47 38.06 31.59 -26.47
C PRO A 47 36.68 31.61 -25.77
N LEU A 48 36.09 30.43 -25.52
CA LEU A 48 34.75 30.29 -24.92
C LEU A 48 34.78 30.21 -23.38
N ASN A 49 35.97 30.22 -22.77
CA ASN A 49 36.20 29.86 -21.37
C ASN A 49 35.82 30.95 -20.34
N SER A 50 35.05 31.99 -20.74
CA SER A 50 34.77 33.16 -19.90
C SER A 50 33.72 32.89 -18.81
N THR A 51 32.66 32.12 -19.13
CA THR A 51 31.58 31.74 -18.21
C THR A 51 31.51 30.23 -17.94
N CYS A 52 32.15 29.40 -18.78
CA CYS A 52 32.05 27.95 -18.71
C CYS A 52 33.41 27.31 -18.99
N LYS A 53 33.71 26.20 -18.32
CA LYS A 53 34.92 25.40 -18.49
C LYS A 53 34.64 24.21 -19.39
N TYR A 54 35.44 24.04 -20.44
CA TYR A 54 35.31 22.95 -21.41
C TYR A 54 36.41 21.92 -21.18
N ASN A 55 36.06 20.73 -20.69
CA ASN A 55 37.01 19.62 -20.50
C ASN A 55 36.88 18.62 -21.64
N VAL A 56 37.95 18.45 -22.41
CA VAL A 56 38.00 17.43 -23.48
C VAL A 56 38.27 16.06 -22.87
N LEU A 57 37.27 15.18 -22.92
CA LEU A 57 37.28 13.83 -22.34
C LEU A 57 37.82 12.76 -23.30
N SER A 58 37.55 12.88 -24.60
CA SER A 58 38.06 11.96 -25.62
C SER A 58 38.17 12.63 -27.00
N VAL A 59 39.19 12.26 -27.77
CA VAL A 59 39.46 12.78 -29.12
C VAL A 59 39.94 11.63 -30.00
N SER A 60 39.06 11.15 -30.88
CA SER A 60 39.34 10.17 -31.94
C SER A 60 38.21 10.25 -32.99
N HIS A 61 37.55 9.16 -33.35
CA HIS A 61 36.32 9.16 -34.16
C HIS A 61 35.07 9.59 -33.39
N LEU A 62 35.14 9.61 -32.05
CA LEU A 62 34.08 10.07 -31.16
C LEU A 62 34.64 11.14 -30.23
N ILE A 63 34.24 12.39 -30.47
CA ILE A 63 34.64 13.52 -29.63
C ILE A 63 33.69 13.61 -28.45
N LYS A 64 34.25 13.68 -27.23
CA LYS A 64 33.50 13.92 -25.99
C LYS A 64 34.05 15.15 -25.29
N VAL A 65 33.19 16.15 -25.10
CA VAL A 65 33.54 17.39 -24.40
C VAL A 65 32.54 17.63 -23.28
N GLU A 66 33.05 17.69 -22.05
CA GLU A 66 32.28 18.12 -20.90
C GLU A 66 32.28 19.65 -20.83
N VAL A 67 31.09 20.23 -20.85
CA VAL A 67 30.86 21.66 -20.66
C VAL A 67 30.40 21.88 -19.22
N VAL A 68 31.17 22.62 -18.43
CA VAL A 68 30.93 22.90 -17.01
C VAL A 68 30.62 24.38 -16.83
N ALA A 69 29.46 24.75 -16.30
CA ALA A 69 29.19 26.16 -15.99
C ALA A 69 30.04 26.64 -14.80
N ASN A 70 30.70 27.80 -14.92
CA ASN A 70 31.48 28.41 -13.84
C ASN A 70 30.64 29.49 -13.15
N TRP A 71 30.36 29.31 -11.86
CA TRP A 71 29.44 30.17 -11.11
C TRP A 71 30.20 31.34 -10.48
N SER A 72 29.99 32.56 -10.96
CA SER A 72 30.56 33.76 -10.31
C SER A 72 29.52 34.77 -9.79
N ARG A 73 28.28 34.80 -10.30
CA ARG A 73 27.09 35.49 -9.71
C ARG A 73 25.85 35.31 -10.62
N GLY A 74 24.83 34.58 -10.17
CA GLY A 74 23.51 34.47 -10.84
C GLY A 74 22.98 33.04 -11.02
N TRP A 75 21.65 32.89 -11.16
CA TRP A 75 20.93 31.61 -11.30
C TRP A 75 20.95 31.00 -12.71
N LEU A 76 21.59 31.69 -13.66
CA LEU A 76 21.57 31.42 -15.10
C LEU A 76 22.98 31.53 -15.66
N ALA A 77 23.48 30.45 -16.25
CA ALA A 77 24.75 30.43 -16.98
C ALA A 77 24.53 30.04 -18.44
N GLN A 78 25.06 30.84 -19.36
CA GLN A 78 25.02 30.59 -20.80
C GLN A 78 26.40 30.14 -21.27
N CYS A 79 26.50 28.92 -21.81
CA CYS A 79 27.72 28.36 -22.36
C CYS A 79 27.59 28.25 -23.88
N SER A 80 28.45 28.93 -24.64
CA SER A 80 28.44 28.79 -26.10
C SER A 80 28.95 27.41 -26.51
N ILE A 81 28.20 26.68 -27.32
CA ILE A 81 28.64 25.43 -27.96
C ILE A 81 28.76 25.57 -29.47
N THR A 82 28.67 26.79 -30.00
CA THR A 82 28.76 27.09 -31.43
C THR A 82 29.88 26.32 -32.14
N PRO A 83 31.13 26.27 -31.61
CA PRO A 83 32.20 25.55 -32.28
C PRO A 83 32.02 24.03 -32.25
N LEU A 84 31.38 23.48 -31.21
CA LEU A 84 31.05 22.06 -31.11
C LEU A 84 29.94 21.66 -32.08
N VAL A 85 28.94 22.52 -32.29
CA VAL A 85 27.86 22.27 -33.26
C VAL A 85 28.38 22.32 -34.69
N HIS A 86 29.24 23.28 -35.02
CA HIS A 86 29.89 23.32 -36.34
C HIS A 86 30.77 22.10 -36.59
N LEU A 87 31.38 21.54 -35.54
CA LEU A 87 32.26 20.38 -35.64
C LEU A 87 31.52 19.04 -35.68
N LEU A 88 30.45 18.90 -34.89
CA LEU A 88 29.78 17.63 -34.63
C LEU A 88 28.41 17.51 -35.31
N GLY A 89 27.90 18.58 -35.92
CA GLY A 89 26.52 18.66 -36.38
C GLY A 89 25.54 18.76 -35.21
N VAL A 90 24.51 17.90 -35.18
CA VAL A 90 23.54 17.87 -34.08
C VAL A 90 24.16 17.15 -32.85
N PRO A 91 24.41 17.86 -31.73
CA PRO A 91 25.10 17.27 -30.58
C PRO A 91 24.22 16.25 -29.87
N LYS A 92 24.81 15.11 -29.46
CA LYS A 92 24.19 14.17 -28.51
C LYS A 92 24.64 14.50 -27.09
N PHE A 93 23.73 14.43 -26.12
CA PHE A 93 24.00 14.73 -24.71
C PHE A 93 23.97 13.45 -23.87
N VAL A 94 25.08 13.05 -23.26
CA VAL A 94 25.21 11.71 -22.66
C VAL A 94 25.47 11.72 -21.15
N GLY A 95 25.70 12.89 -20.55
CA GLY A 95 25.87 12.99 -19.10
C GLY A 95 25.49 14.36 -18.59
N PHE A 96 24.67 14.39 -17.54
CA PHE A 96 24.35 15.59 -16.76
C PHE A 96 24.56 15.30 -15.28
N THR A 97 25.10 16.25 -14.52
CA THR A 97 25.39 16.10 -13.08
C THR A 97 24.19 16.39 -12.16
N SER A 98 23.11 16.99 -12.66
CA SER A 98 21.89 17.23 -11.88
C SER A 98 20.80 16.22 -12.22
N ILE A 99 19.99 15.82 -11.23
CA ILE A 99 18.85 14.88 -11.42
C ILE A 99 17.91 15.38 -12.53
N PHE A 100 17.61 16.68 -12.54
CA PHE A 100 16.80 17.30 -13.60
C PHE A 100 17.48 17.27 -14.97
N GLY A 101 18.80 17.49 -15.03
CA GLY A 101 19.58 17.36 -16.25
C GLY A 101 19.65 15.91 -16.76
N SER A 102 19.80 14.93 -15.88
CA SER A 102 19.83 13.50 -16.26
C SER A 102 18.49 13.04 -16.84
N ILE A 103 17.37 13.54 -16.28
CA ILE A 103 16.03 13.31 -16.83
C ILE A 103 15.89 13.95 -18.21
N PHE A 104 16.38 15.19 -18.39
CA PHE A 104 16.33 15.91 -19.65
C PHE A 104 17.18 15.24 -20.74
N GLY A 105 18.40 14.80 -20.39
CA GLY A 105 19.28 14.05 -21.28
C GLY A 105 18.71 12.69 -21.67
N PHE A 106 18.11 11.96 -20.72
CA PHE A 106 17.38 10.72 -21.02
C PHE A 106 16.24 10.98 -22.01
N MET A 107 15.45 12.03 -21.81
CA MET A 107 14.31 12.35 -22.67
C MET A 107 14.70 12.78 -24.08
N ILE A 108 15.78 13.56 -24.22
CA ILE A 108 16.32 13.93 -25.54
C ILE A 108 16.80 12.66 -26.27
N ASN A 109 17.52 11.77 -25.57
CA ASN A 109 18.02 10.52 -26.16
C ASN A 109 16.90 9.51 -26.45
N ALA A 110 15.81 9.54 -25.68
CA ALA A 110 14.64 8.70 -25.88
C ALA A 110 13.62 9.29 -26.89
N GLY A 111 13.92 10.43 -27.51
CA GLY A 111 13.07 11.03 -28.54
C GLY A 111 11.75 11.63 -28.03
N VAL A 112 11.67 12.01 -26.74
CA VAL A 112 10.43 12.49 -26.09
C VAL A 112 10.19 13.97 -26.38
N TYR A 113 10.29 14.39 -27.64
CA TYR A 113 10.03 15.77 -28.08
C TYR A 113 9.25 15.82 -29.39
N VAL A 114 8.42 16.84 -29.56
CA VAL A 114 7.55 17.07 -30.74
C VAL A 114 8.30 17.80 -31.84
N GLY A 115 9.35 18.55 -31.49
CA GLY A 115 10.23 19.21 -32.44
C GLY A 115 11.37 19.95 -31.75
N VAL A 116 12.39 20.29 -32.52
CA VAL A 116 13.50 21.15 -32.09
C VAL A 116 13.42 22.42 -32.92
N ASN A 117 13.10 23.54 -32.29
CA ASN A 117 13.08 24.84 -32.97
C ASN A 117 14.38 25.58 -32.66
N VAL A 118 14.92 26.24 -33.66
CA VAL A 118 16.01 27.20 -33.46
C VAL A 118 15.38 28.57 -33.31
N THR A 119 15.45 29.16 -32.12
CA THR A 119 14.92 30.51 -31.87
C THR A 119 16.05 31.50 -31.72
N GLU A 120 15.99 32.61 -32.45
CA GLU A 120 16.94 33.71 -32.33
C GLU A 120 16.51 34.66 -31.21
N VAL A 121 17.36 34.87 -30.21
CA VAL A 121 17.14 35.83 -29.12
C VAL A 121 18.43 36.63 -28.93
N ASN A 122 18.37 37.96 -29.09
CA ASN A 122 19.50 38.88 -28.95
C ASN A 122 20.77 38.45 -29.75
N GLY A 123 20.60 38.03 -31.01
CA GLY A 123 21.71 37.64 -31.89
C GLY A 123 22.35 36.26 -31.59
N GLY A 124 21.71 35.45 -30.72
CA GLY A 124 22.07 34.05 -30.47
C GLY A 124 20.95 33.10 -30.88
N TYR A 125 21.31 31.94 -31.44
CA TYR A 125 20.40 30.88 -31.86
C TYR A 125 20.33 29.81 -30.79
N TYR A 126 19.14 29.58 -30.25
CA TYR A 126 18.92 28.61 -29.17
C TYR A 126 18.21 27.38 -29.72
N LEU A 127 18.71 26.19 -29.38
CA LEU A 127 17.98 24.94 -29.60
C LEU A 127 16.90 24.81 -28.53
N VAL A 128 15.66 25.09 -28.91
CA VAL A 128 14.48 24.95 -28.06
C VAL A 128 13.82 23.62 -28.38
N PHE A 129 14.04 22.63 -27.51
CA PHE A 129 13.32 21.37 -27.56
C PHE A 129 11.88 21.60 -27.10
N LYS A 130 10.94 21.44 -28.03
CA LYS A 130 9.50 21.43 -27.71
C LYS A 130 9.15 20.02 -27.29
N PHE A 131 9.29 19.73 -26.00
CA PHE A 131 8.88 18.45 -25.44
C PHE A 131 7.37 18.22 -25.66
N LEU A 132 6.94 16.96 -25.78
CA LEU A 132 5.52 16.59 -25.65
C LEU A 132 4.97 17.36 -24.47
N GLY A 133 3.93 18.18 -24.64
CA GLY A 133 3.55 19.33 -23.79
C GLY A 133 3.45 19.12 -22.28
N ILE A 134 4.53 18.66 -21.65
CA ILE A 134 4.69 18.24 -20.27
C ILE A 134 4.70 19.49 -19.44
N ASN A 135 3.58 19.70 -18.75
CA ASN A 135 3.55 20.66 -17.68
C ASN A 135 4.38 20.08 -16.52
N TRP A 136 5.62 20.55 -16.43
CA TRP A 136 6.62 20.10 -15.49
C TRP A 136 6.21 20.29 -14.03
N ALA A 137 5.38 21.30 -13.73
CA ALA A 137 4.83 21.48 -12.40
C ALA A 137 3.88 20.32 -12.05
N TRP A 138 3.03 19.90 -12.99
CA TRP A 138 2.15 18.74 -12.81
C TRP A 138 2.92 17.42 -12.72
N LEU A 139 3.98 17.24 -13.51
CA LEU A 139 4.84 16.06 -13.41
C LEU A 139 5.56 15.99 -12.06
N ALA A 140 6.19 17.09 -11.64
CA ALA A 140 6.88 17.16 -10.36
C ALA A 140 5.92 16.93 -9.19
N LEU A 141 4.73 17.55 -9.22
CA LEU A 141 3.68 17.32 -8.23
C LEU A 141 3.24 15.86 -8.20
N SER A 142 3.02 15.24 -9.36
CA SER A 142 2.67 13.81 -9.47
C SER A 142 3.71 12.90 -8.82
N MET A 143 4.98 13.14 -9.11
CA MET A 143 6.09 12.35 -8.56
C MET A 143 6.22 12.54 -7.06
N LEU A 144 6.00 13.77 -6.56
CA LEU A 144 6.09 14.10 -5.14
C LEU A 144 4.94 13.46 -4.34
N VAL A 145 3.72 13.48 -4.86
CA VAL A 145 2.56 12.82 -4.26
C VAL A 145 2.72 11.29 -4.25
N LEU A 146 3.37 10.70 -5.27
CA LEU A 146 3.71 9.26 -5.27
C LEU A 146 4.86 8.92 -4.32
N ALA A 147 5.88 9.79 -4.23
CA ALA A 147 7.10 9.53 -3.48
C ALA A 147 6.94 9.69 -1.96
N ILE A 148 6.20 10.71 -1.50
CA ILE A 148 6.02 10.98 -0.06
C ILE A 148 5.49 9.76 0.69
N PRO A 149 4.41 9.08 0.23
CA PRO A 149 3.88 7.91 0.91
C PRO A 149 4.87 6.74 0.95
N ILE A 150 5.56 6.49 -0.16
CA ILE A 150 6.56 5.43 -0.28
C ILE A 150 7.70 5.70 0.69
N LEU A 151 8.24 6.92 0.70
CA LEU A 151 9.31 7.33 1.61
C LEU A 151 8.87 7.23 3.07
N THR A 152 7.67 7.72 3.39
CA THR A 152 7.09 7.65 4.74
C THR A 152 7.02 6.20 5.21
N GLN A 153 6.54 5.29 4.36
CA GLN A 153 6.46 3.87 4.67
C GLN A 153 7.85 3.26 4.91
N LEU A 154 8.83 3.59 4.07
CA LEU A 154 10.22 3.15 4.22
C LEU A 154 10.84 3.66 5.52
N LEU A 155 10.58 4.91 5.90
CA LEU A 155 11.05 5.48 7.16
C LEU A 155 10.44 4.79 8.38
N ILE A 156 9.13 4.51 8.34
CA ILE A 156 8.44 3.74 9.40
C ILE A 156 9.08 2.36 9.53
N TYR A 157 9.23 1.62 8.42
CA TYR A 157 9.83 0.29 8.46
C TYR A 157 11.30 0.30 8.89
N ARG A 158 12.09 1.28 8.44
CA ARG A 158 13.49 1.45 8.88
C ARG A 158 13.57 1.74 10.37
N HIS A 159 12.69 2.60 10.89
CA HIS A 159 12.62 2.89 12.32
C HIS A 159 12.25 1.64 13.12
N LEU A 160 11.22 0.91 12.68
CA LEU A 160 10.79 -0.35 13.28
C LEU A 160 11.90 -1.41 13.27
N ALA A 161 12.60 -1.57 12.15
CA ALA A 161 13.74 -2.49 12.03
C ALA A 161 14.94 -2.07 12.91
N SER A 162 15.20 -0.77 13.05
CA SER A 162 16.32 -0.28 13.88
C SER A 162 16.15 -0.64 15.37
N ARG A 163 14.92 -0.62 15.87
CA ARG A 163 14.60 -1.04 17.26
C ARG A 163 14.77 -2.55 17.50
N GLN A 164 14.95 -3.36 16.46
CA GLN A 164 15.13 -4.82 16.57
C GLN A 164 16.58 -5.25 16.75
N ARG A 165 17.58 -4.38 16.52
CA ARG A 165 19.01 -4.73 16.64
C ARG A 165 19.36 -5.01 18.12
N GLY A 166 19.02 -6.21 18.60
CA GLY A 166 19.29 -6.68 19.96
C GLY A 166 18.18 -7.51 20.63
N ARG A 167 16.93 -7.52 20.11
CA ARG A 167 15.81 -8.27 20.74
C ARG A 167 15.30 -9.38 19.82
N ARG A 168 15.62 -10.64 20.15
CA ARG A 168 15.13 -11.85 19.46
C ARG A 168 13.90 -12.48 20.13
N ASP A 169 13.09 -11.67 20.80
CA ASP A 169 11.87 -12.15 21.48
C ASP A 169 10.69 -12.24 20.48
N VAL A 170 10.01 -13.38 20.49
CA VAL A 170 8.78 -13.66 19.73
C VAL A 170 7.71 -12.60 19.99
N THR A 171 7.66 -12.06 21.21
CA THR A 171 6.77 -10.95 21.59
C THR A 171 6.98 -9.71 20.73
N TYR A 172 8.24 -9.37 20.47
CA TYR A 172 8.59 -8.19 19.70
C TYR A 172 8.30 -8.39 18.21
N LEU A 173 8.48 -9.60 17.69
CA LEU A 173 8.12 -9.98 16.32
C LEU A 173 6.61 -9.99 16.08
N TYR A 174 5.82 -10.46 17.04
CA TYR A 174 4.36 -10.47 16.97
C TYR A 174 3.78 -9.05 17.08
N SER A 175 4.29 -8.22 18.01
CA SER A 175 3.90 -6.80 18.11
C SER A 175 4.14 -6.04 16.81
N MET A 176 5.26 -6.30 16.14
CA MET A 176 5.60 -5.76 14.83
C MET A 176 4.73 -6.30 13.68
N GLY A 177 4.23 -7.53 13.80
CA GLY A 177 3.19 -8.04 12.92
C GLY A 177 1.88 -7.25 13.03
N LEU A 178 1.56 -6.75 14.23
CA LEU A 178 0.41 -5.89 14.47
C LEU A 178 0.70 -4.44 14.08
N SER A 179 1.52 -3.71 14.84
CA SER A 179 1.77 -2.29 14.59
C SER A 179 2.54 -2.01 13.30
N GLY A 180 3.50 -2.88 12.95
CA GLY A 180 4.29 -2.77 11.71
C GLY A 180 3.55 -3.18 10.43
N GLN A 181 2.35 -3.77 10.53
CA GLN A 181 1.46 -3.91 9.37
C GLN A 181 0.34 -2.88 9.41
N TYR A 182 -0.28 -2.66 10.58
CA TYR A 182 -1.44 -1.80 10.71
C TYR A 182 -1.11 -0.33 10.43
N ILE A 183 -0.03 0.20 11.00
CA ILE A 183 0.34 1.62 10.87
C ILE A 183 0.80 1.93 9.43
N PRO A 184 1.74 1.17 8.82
CA PRO A 184 2.12 1.41 7.42
C PRO A 184 0.95 1.24 6.46
N ASN A 185 0.02 0.32 6.71
CA ASN A 185 -1.15 0.13 5.85
C ASN A 185 -2.17 1.26 5.97
N ILE A 186 -2.35 1.84 7.17
CA ILE A 186 -3.18 3.04 7.34
C ILE A 186 -2.56 4.23 6.60
N VAL A 187 -1.25 4.45 6.77
CA VAL A 187 -0.53 5.53 6.07
C VAL A 187 -0.61 5.34 4.57
N ALA A 188 -0.38 4.11 4.10
CA ALA A 188 -0.52 3.72 2.71
C ALA A 188 -1.93 3.98 2.17
N PHE A 189 -2.96 3.59 2.92
CA PHE A 189 -4.35 3.76 2.53
C PHE A 189 -4.76 5.23 2.45
N ILE A 190 -4.41 6.03 3.46
CA ILE A 190 -4.64 7.48 3.45
C ILE A 190 -3.93 8.12 2.25
N ALA A 191 -2.67 7.74 2.02
CA ALA A 191 -1.91 8.23 0.88
C ALA A 191 -2.49 7.82 -0.48
N VAL A 192 -3.01 6.60 -0.62
CA VAL A 192 -3.71 6.14 -1.82
C VAL A 192 -4.96 6.97 -2.06
N ILE A 193 -5.73 7.27 -1.00
CA ILE A 193 -6.98 8.05 -1.11
C ILE A 193 -6.67 9.51 -1.42
N VAL A 194 -5.78 10.15 -0.67
CA VAL A 194 -5.36 11.53 -0.94
C VAL A 194 -4.75 11.63 -2.33
N GLY A 195 -3.90 10.67 -2.70
CA GLY A 195 -3.32 10.55 -4.02
C GLY A 195 -4.40 10.42 -5.11
N MET A 196 -5.34 9.49 -4.97
CA MET A 196 -6.44 9.21 -5.94
C MET A 196 -7.13 10.50 -6.42
N PHE A 197 -7.26 11.46 -5.52
CA PHE A 197 -7.88 12.74 -5.82
C PHE A 197 -6.92 13.82 -6.31
N MET A 198 -5.69 13.86 -5.79
CA MET A 198 -4.65 14.74 -6.30
C MET A 198 -4.18 14.34 -7.72
N TYR A 199 -4.37 13.07 -8.12
CA TYR A 199 -3.89 12.50 -9.38
C TYR A 199 -4.78 12.77 -10.59
N MET A 200 -6.07 13.08 -10.45
CA MET A 200 -7.01 13.09 -11.57
C MET A 200 -6.58 14.02 -12.73
N SER A 201 -6.15 15.24 -12.44
CA SER A 201 -5.70 16.20 -13.45
C SER A 201 -4.25 15.95 -13.92
N PRO A 202 -3.27 15.77 -13.01
CA PRO A 202 -1.89 15.50 -13.42
C PRO A 202 -1.66 14.16 -14.16
N MET A 203 -2.39 13.09 -13.82
CA MET A 203 -2.14 11.75 -14.39
C MET A 203 -2.70 11.58 -15.79
N GLN A 204 -3.80 12.25 -16.14
CA GLN A 204 -4.30 12.26 -17.52
C GLN A 204 -3.23 12.77 -18.50
N PHE A 205 -2.42 13.71 -18.03
CA PHE A 205 -1.29 14.24 -18.78
C PHE A 205 -0.18 13.18 -19.00
N LEU A 206 0.22 12.47 -17.94
CA LEU A 206 1.23 11.41 -17.98
C LEU A 206 0.82 10.19 -18.82
N LEU A 207 -0.48 9.87 -18.84
CA LEU A 207 -1.01 8.69 -19.49
C LEU A 207 -1.45 8.95 -20.94
N LYS A 208 -1.30 10.18 -21.43
CA LYS A 208 -1.57 10.57 -22.82
C LYS A 208 -0.91 9.64 -23.87
N PRO A 209 0.32 9.13 -23.70
CA PRO A 209 0.92 8.22 -24.67
C PRO A 209 0.21 6.86 -24.79
N ILE A 210 -0.46 6.41 -23.73
CA ILE A 210 -1.24 5.16 -23.68
C ILE A 210 -2.74 5.44 -23.60
N SER A 211 -3.15 6.65 -23.96
CA SER A 211 -4.54 7.06 -23.89
C SER A 211 -5.33 6.42 -25.02
N PHE A 212 -6.47 5.86 -24.68
CA PHE A 212 -7.46 5.34 -25.60
C PHE A 212 -8.22 6.49 -26.27
N ASN A 213 -8.83 6.22 -27.41
CA ASN A 213 -9.73 7.18 -28.08
C ASN A 213 -11.05 7.42 -27.32
N ASN A 214 -11.22 6.74 -26.17
CA ASN A 214 -12.35 6.88 -25.29
C ASN A 214 -11.92 7.64 -24.02
N GLN A 215 -12.50 8.82 -23.80
CA GLN A 215 -12.27 9.63 -22.60
C GLN A 215 -12.51 8.86 -21.30
N LEU A 216 -13.47 7.92 -21.31
CA LEU A 216 -13.79 7.04 -20.19
C LEU A 216 -12.64 6.09 -19.87
N ALA A 217 -12.07 5.44 -20.89
CA ALA A 217 -10.93 4.54 -20.69
C ALA A 217 -9.71 5.30 -20.15
N ASN A 218 -9.52 6.56 -20.57
CA ASN A 218 -8.47 7.43 -20.04
C ASN A 218 -8.71 7.87 -18.59
N ALA A 219 -9.96 8.20 -18.25
CA ALA A 219 -10.33 8.55 -16.88
C ALA A 219 -10.10 7.36 -15.93
N LEU A 220 -10.56 6.17 -16.30
CA LEU A 220 -10.34 4.95 -15.53
C LEU A 220 -8.85 4.60 -15.42
N LEU A 221 -8.10 4.70 -16.51
CA LEU A 221 -6.66 4.46 -16.50
C LEU A 221 -5.93 5.44 -15.57
N SER A 222 -6.29 6.73 -15.62
CA SER A 222 -5.73 7.77 -14.74
C SER A 222 -6.06 7.60 -13.26
N PHE A 223 -7.15 6.89 -12.97
CA PHE A 223 -7.61 6.64 -11.62
C PHE A 223 -7.03 5.34 -11.05
N PHE A 224 -7.20 4.21 -11.75
CA PHE A 224 -6.86 2.89 -11.23
C PHE A 224 -5.38 2.55 -11.34
N LEU A 225 -4.67 3.06 -12.36
CA LEU A 225 -3.26 2.71 -12.55
C LEU A 225 -2.37 3.23 -11.41
N PRO A 226 -2.42 4.52 -11.00
CA PRO A 226 -1.59 5.01 -9.89
C PRO A 226 -1.89 4.30 -8.58
N ILE A 227 -3.16 4.02 -8.30
CA ILE A 227 -3.59 3.26 -7.10
C ILE A 227 -2.98 1.86 -7.11
N THR A 228 -3.08 1.16 -8.25
CA THR A 228 -2.56 -0.20 -8.40
C THR A 228 -1.04 -0.22 -8.25
N VAL A 229 -0.34 0.74 -8.85
CA VAL A 229 1.12 0.87 -8.75
C VAL A 229 1.54 1.18 -7.31
N LEU A 230 0.92 2.18 -6.67
CA LEU A 230 1.25 2.57 -5.30
C LEU A 230 1.00 1.42 -4.31
N PHE A 231 -0.14 0.74 -4.45
CA PHE A 231 -0.47 -0.43 -3.65
C PHE A 231 0.52 -1.59 -3.90
N ALA A 232 0.89 -1.87 -5.16
CA ALA A 232 1.87 -2.89 -5.49
C ALA A 232 3.23 -2.59 -4.85
N VAL A 233 3.70 -1.34 -4.94
CA VAL A 233 4.94 -0.89 -4.27
C VAL A 233 4.85 -1.09 -2.76
N PHE A 234 3.75 -0.69 -2.13
CA PHE A 234 3.55 -0.89 -0.69
C PHE A 234 3.55 -2.36 -0.29
N MET A 235 2.91 -3.22 -1.08
CA MET A 235 2.91 -4.66 -0.84
C MET A 235 4.31 -5.26 -1.01
N LEU A 236 5.11 -4.77 -1.97
CA LEU A 236 6.50 -5.20 -2.14
C LEU A 236 7.37 -4.77 -0.96
N ILE A 237 7.25 -3.51 -0.51
CA ILE A 237 7.96 -3.00 0.67
C ILE A 237 7.58 -3.81 1.90
N GLN A 238 6.28 -3.98 2.14
CA GLN A 238 5.77 -4.79 3.26
C GLN A 238 6.32 -6.22 3.18
N ARG A 239 6.25 -6.86 2.00
CA ARG A 239 6.76 -8.22 1.81
C ARG A 239 8.26 -8.33 2.10
N HIS A 240 9.04 -7.34 1.68
CA HIS A 240 10.49 -7.31 1.93
C HIS A 240 10.80 -7.20 3.43
N TYR A 241 10.21 -6.22 4.12
CA TYR A 241 10.44 -6.03 5.55
C TYR A 241 9.89 -7.17 6.40
N VAL A 242 8.69 -7.67 6.10
CA VAL A 242 8.10 -8.81 6.79
C VAL A 242 8.96 -10.06 6.61
N ARG A 243 9.56 -10.29 5.44
CA ARG A 243 10.52 -11.39 5.25
C ARG A 243 11.74 -11.23 6.15
N MET A 244 12.40 -10.07 6.10
CA MET A 244 13.58 -9.81 6.94
C MET A 244 13.30 -10.00 8.44
N LEU A 245 12.16 -9.53 8.92
CA LEU A 245 11.76 -9.66 10.32
C LEU A 245 11.41 -11.11 10.69
N ARG A 246 10.87 -11.90 9.77
CA ARG A 246 10.45 -13.28 10.04
C ARG A 246 11.58 -14.30 9.95
N GLU A 247 12.66 -14.03 9.20
CA GLU A 247 13.78 -14.98 9.02
C GLU A 247 14.24 -15.66 10.33
N PRO A 248 14.46 -14.93 11.47
CA PRO A 248 14.91 -15.56 12.71
C PRO A 248 13.94 -16.57 13.35
N VAL A 249 12.65 -16.52 12.99
CA VAL A 249 11.60 -17.39 13.54
C VAL A 249 10.82 -18.13 12.44
N ARG A 250 11.35 -18.12 11.21
CA ARG A 250 10.63 -18.56 10.02
C ARG A 250 10.10 -19.98 10.14
N GLU A 251 10.95 -20.92 10.58
CA GLU A 251 10.57 -22.32 10.76
C GLU A 251 9.39 -22.49 11.75
N ARG A 252 9.49 -21.83 12.90
CA ARG A 252 8.43 -21.87 13.92
C ARG A 252 7.13 -21.25 13.39
N LEU A 253 7.23 -20.18 12.62
CA LEU A 253 6.08 -19.46 12.08
C LEU A 253 5.41 -20.19 10.91
N GLU A 254 6.17 -20.88 10.06
CA GLU A 254 5.65 -21.76 9.00
C GLU A 254 4.89 -22.98 9.57
N LYS A 255 5.29 -23.44 10.76
CA LYS A 255 4.56 -24.47 11.52
C LYS A 255 3.24 -23.96 12.09
N ALA A 256 3.17 -22.69 12.49
CA ALA A 256 1.96 -22.07 13.06
C ALA A 256 0.98 -21.54 12.00
N ILE A 257 1.49 -21.01 10.89
CA ILE A 257 0.73 -20.26 9.89
C ILE A 257 0.98 -20.85 8.50
N ASN A 258 -0.11 -21.10 7.77
CA ASN A 258 -0.02 -21.40 6.34
C ASN A 258 0.09 -20.08 5.55
N PHE A 259 1.32 -19.60 5.33
CA PHE A 259 1.54 -18.35 4.61
C PHE A 259 1.00 -18.34 3.19
N LYS A 260 1.07 -19.48 2.48
CA LYS A 260 0.54 -19.57 1.12
C LYS A 260 -0.98 -19.39 1.14
N ALA A 261 -1.68 -20.01 2.09
CA ALA A 261 -3.12 -19.83 2.25
C ALA A 261 -3.48 -18.38 2.67
N ALA A 262 -2.77 -17.82 3.66
CA ALA A 262 -2.98 -16.44 4.10
C ALA A 262 -2.74 -15.42 2.96
N GLN A 263 -1.68 -15.62 2.18
CA GLN A 263 -1.37 -14.76 1.03
C GLN A 263 -2.41 -14.93 -0.08
N ARG A 264 -2.84 -16.15 -0.40
CA ARG A 264 -3.92 -16.39 -1.38
C ARG A 264 -5.22 -15.72 -0.96
N LEU A 265 -5.58 -15.81 0.32
CA LEU A 265 -6.75 -15.15 0.88
C LEU A 265 -6.67 -13.63 0.72
N ALA A 266 -5.55 -13.03 1.12
CA ALA A 266 -5.32 -11.59 0.98
C ALA A 266 -5.34 -11.14 -0.49
N THR A 267 -4.69 -11.87 -1.39
CA THR A 267 -4.67 -11.59 -2.83
C THR A 267 -6.07 -11.74 -3.44
N ALA A 268 -6.83 -12.78 -3.07
CA ALA A 268 -8.18 -13.00 -3.59
C ALA A 268 -9.13 -11.87 -3.14
N ILE A 269 -9.08 -11.49 -1.86
CA ILE A 269 -9.84 -10.35 -1.35
C ILE A 269 -9.43 -9.08 -2.10
N PHE A 270 -8.14 -8.85 -2.32
CA PHE A 270 -7.68 -7.65 -3.02
C PHE A 270 -8.13 -7.60 -4.49
N ILE A 271 -7.95 -8.69 -5.25
CA ILE A 271 -8.37 -8.76 -6.66
C ILE A 271 -9.87 -8.52 -6.75
N LEU A 272 -10.63 -9.12 -5.83
CA LEU A 272 -12.07 -9.01 -5.82
C LEU A 272 -12.55 -7.62 -5.40
N LEU A 273 -11.96 -7.00 -4.38
CA LEU A 273 -12.28 -5.62 -4.00
C LEU A 273 -11.86 -4.60 -5.06
N SER A 274 -10.71 -4.81 -5.71
CA SER A 274 -10.24 -3.94 -6.78
C SER A 274 -11.06 -4.10 -8.06
N GLY A 275 -11.38 -5.35 -8.43
CA GLY A 275 -12.20 -5.66 -9.60
C GLY A 275 -13.63 -5.19 -9.41
N PHE A 276 -14.25 -5.51 -8.27
CA PHE A 276 -15.59 -5.02 -7.92
C PHE A 276 -15.58 -3.49 -7.79
N GLY A 277 -14.61 -2.91 -7.08
CA GLY A 277 -14.45 -1.46 -6.98
C GLY A 277 -14.23 -0.79 -8.34
N GLY A 278 -13.58 -1.45 -9.29
CA GLY A 278 -13.39 -1.01 -10.66
C GLY A 278 -14.70 -0.95 -11.46
N VAL A 279 -15.44 -2.06 -11.48
CA VAL A 279 -16.77 -2.14 -12.09
C VAL A 279 -17.71 -1.13 -11.44
N MET A 280 -17.65 -1.01 -10.12
CA MET A 280 -18.48 -0.08 -9.37
C MET A 280 -18.10 1.39 -9.68
N GLY A 281 -16.81 1.72 -9.70
CA GLY A 281 -16.35 3.05 -10.10
C GLY A 281 -16.80 3.41 -11.53
N TYR A 282 -16.79 2.42 -12.43
CA TYR A 282 -17.27 2.59 -13.80
C TYR A 282 -18.76 2.94 -13.89
N VAL A 283 -19.62 2.15 -13.23
CA VAL A 283 -21.06 2.43 -13.24
C VAL A 283 -21.34 3.78 -12.58
N TYR A 284 -20.64 4.11 -11.50
CA TYR A 284 -20.79 5.40 -10.84
C TYR A 284 -20.39 6.58 -11.74
N TYR A 285 -19.30 6.44 -12.50
CA TYR A 285 -18.93 7.42 -13.52
C TYR A 285 -20.01 7.60 -14.59
N LEU A 286 -20.59 6.50 -15.09
CA LEU A 286 -21.67 6.58 -16.08
C LEU A 286 -22.87 7.35 -15.51
N LEU A 287 -23.23 7.08 -14.25
CA LEU A 287 -24.29 7.82 -13.56
C LEU A 287 -23.97 9.32 -13.46
N LEU A 288 -22.74 9.69 -13.11
CA LEU A 288 -22.30 11.10 -13.03
C LEU A 288 -22.33 11.80 -14.39
N THR A 289 -21.87 11.14 -15.46
CA THR A 289 -21.62 11.78 -16.76
C THR A 289 -22.80 11.70 -17.71
N HIS A 290 -23.40 10.52 -17.88
CA HIS A 290 -24.50 10.31 -18.82
C HIS A 290 -25.86 10.59 -18.18
N PHE A 291 -26.02 10.29 -16.89
CA PHE A 291 -27.28 10.48 -16.17
C PHE A 291 -27.29 11.74 -15.30
N LYS A 292 -26.21 12.54 -15.31
CA LYS A 292 -26.06 13.77 -14.54
C LYS A 292 -26.43 13.58 -13.06
N LEU A 293 -25.95 12.50 -12.44
CA LEU A 293 -26.23 12.16 -11.03
C LEU A 293 -25.97 13.34 -10.07
N SER A 294 -24.94 14.15 -10.32
CA SER A 294 -24.64 15.35 -9.53
C SER A 294 -25.76 16.40 -9.54
N SER A 295 -26.59 16.42 -10.58
CA SER A 295 -27.73 17.33 -10.74
C SER A 295 -29.03 16.76 -10.17
N MET A 296 -29.08 15.49 -9.79
CA MET A 296 -30.27 14.87 -9.19
C MET A 296 -30.54 15.39 -7.77
N PRO A 297 -31.79 15.37 -7.28
CA PRO A 297 -32.12 15.66 -5.89
C PRO A 297 -31.27 14.84 -4.91
N THR A 298 -30.77 15.49 -3.85
CA THR A 298 -29.91 14.86 -2.84
C THR A 298 -30.45 13.54 -2.27
N PRO A 299 -31.77 13.38 -1.98
CA PRO A 299 -32.30 12.11 -1.50
C PRO A 299 -32.11 10.94 -2.48
N ILE A 300 -32.21 11.21 -3.80
CA ILE A 300 -32.03 10.19 -4.83
C ILE A 300 -30.57 9.75 -4.90
N VAL A 301 -29.64 10.72 -4.87
CA VAL A 301 -28.19 10.44 -4.84
C VAL A 301 -27.82 9.63 -3.59
N ALA A 302 -28.33 10.02 -2.43
CA ALA A 302 -28.10 9.30 -1.18
C ALA A 302 -28.62 7.86 -1.22
N LEU A 303 -29.78 7.62 -1.85
CA LEU A 303 -30.34 6.27 -2.01
C LEU A 303 -29.47 5.38 -2.93
N ILE A 304 -28.98 5.95 -4.03
CA ILE A 304 -28.06 5.26 -4.94
C ILE A 304 -26.75 4.93 -4.21
N ASP A 305 -26.18 5.90 -3.50
CA ASP A 305 -24.96 5.72 -2.71
C ASP A 305 -25.13 4.69 -1.59
N LEU A 306 -26.31 4.64 -0.96
CA LEU A 306 -26.66 3.66 0.05
C LEU A 306 -26.70 2.25 -0.54
N ALA A 307 -27.38 2.06 -1.68
CA ALA A 307 -27.42 0.79 -2.38
C ALA A 307 -26.01 0.35 -2.81
N TRP A 308 -25.18 1.31 -3.26
CA TRP A 308 -23.78 1.10 -3.63
C TRP A 308 -22.95 0.57 -2.46
N SER A 309 -23.08 1.26 -1.32
CA SER A 309 -22.36 0.97 -0.09
C SER A 309 -22.78 -0.40 0.48
N ALA A 310 -24.07 -0.72 0.42
CA ALA A 310 -24.60 -2.01 0.86
C ALA A 310 -24.07 -3.18 0.00
N ALA A 311 -23.97 -3.00 -1.31
CA ALA A 311 -23.40 -3.99 -2.22
C ALA A 311 -21.91 -4.24 -1.91
N LEU A 312 -21.12 -3.18 -1.76
CA LEU A 312 -19.69 -3.29 -1.42
C LEU A 312 -19.47 -4.01 -0.09
N ILE A 313 -20.20 -3.62 0.95
CA ILE A 313 -20.14 -4.25 2.27
C ILE A 313 -20.50 -5.75 2.18
N SER A 314 -21.55 -6.09 1.45
CA SER A 314 -21.99 -7.48 1.28
C SER A 314 -20.89 -8.34 0.68
N VAL A 315 -20.17 -7.81 -0.32
CA VAL A 315 -19.02 -8.48 -0.94
C VAL A 315 -17.86 -8.65 0.04
N VAL A 316 -17.51 -7.60 0.80
CA VAL A 316 -16.44 -7.62 1.81
C VAL A 316 -16.71 -8.67 2.89
N LEU A 317 -17.98 -8.94 3.23
CA LEU A 317 -18.34 -9.94 4.24
C LEU A 317 -18.45 -11.35 3.67
N ALA A 318 -19.09 -11.51 2.51
CA ALA A 318 -19.40 -12.81 1.95
C ALA A 318 -18.14 -13.55 1.48
N VAL A 319 -17.21 -12.83 0.85
CA VAL A 319 -16.04 -13.46 0.20
C VAL A 319 -15.05 -14.07 1.20
N PRO A 320 -14.62 -13.39 2.27
CA PRO A 320 -13.75 -14.00 3.27
C PRO A 320 -14.41 -15.22 3.93
N GLN A 321 -15.72 -15.15 4.24
CA GLN A 321 -16.45 -16.28 4.80
C GLN A 321 -16.49 -17.46 3.85
N TRP A 322 -16.78 -17.23 2.56
CA TRP A 322 -16.77 -18.27 1.54
C TRP A 322 -15.38 -18.89 1.37
N LEU A 323 -14.32 -18.08 1.30
CA LEU A 323 -12.95 -18.57 1.13
C LEU A 323 -12.48 -19.42 2.31
N VAL A 324 -12.80 -19.03 3.55
CA VAL A 324 -12.40 -19.77 4.75
C VAL A 324 -13.21 -21.06 4.92
N THR A 325 -14.46 -21.09 4.46
CA THR A 325 -15.32 -22.28 4.52
C THR A 325 -15.22 -23.18 3.27
N ARG A 326 -14.43 -22.78 2.27
CA ARG A 326 -14.25 -23.54 1.04
C ARG A 326 -13.54 -24.86 1.32
N GLY A 327 -14.15 -25.98 0.91
CA GLY A 327 -13.61 -27.32 1.15
C GLY A 327 -13.72 -27.79 2.59
N ALA A 328 -14.52 -27.12 3.42
CA ALA A 328 -14.78 -27.53 4.79
C ALA A 328 -15.61 -28.83 4.81
N VAL A 329 -15.15 -29.83 5.55
CA VAL A 329 -15.80 -31.15 5.66
C VAL A 329 -16.45 -31.26 7.02
N GLU A 330 -17.72 -31.64 7.08
CA GLU A 330 -18.43 -31.81 8.35
C GLU A 330 -17.82 -32.96 9.17
N ASP A 331 -17.65 -32.74 10.48
CA ASP A 331 -17.30 -33.79 11.43
C ASP A 331 -18.53 -34.14 12.29
N PRO A 332 -19.16 -35.31 12.08
CA PRO A 332 -20.34 -35.70 12.83
C PRO A 332 -20.08 -35.95 14.32
N GLY A 333 -18.85 -36.34 14.69
CA GLY A 333 -18.48 -36.56 16.09
C GLY A 333 -18.45 -35.26 16.87
N LEU A 334 -17.71 -34.27 16.37
CA LEU A 334 -17.64 -32.94 16.97
C LEU A 334 -18.97 -32.18 16.87
N SER A 335 -19.76 -32.42 15.83
CA SER A 335 -21.11 -31.86 15.70
C SER A 335 -22.06 -32.39 16.78
N ARG A 336 -21.93 -33.66 17.18
CA ARG A 336 -22.66 -34.21 18.34
C ARG A 336 -22.21 -33.55 19.65
N VAL A 337 -20.89 -33.43 19.88
CA VAL A 337 -20.35 -32.78 21.08
C VAL A 337 -20.83 -31.33 21.21
N THR A 338 -20.83 -30.58 20.12
CA THR A 338 -21.35 -29.20 20.10
C THR A 338 -22.86 -29.13 20.27
N GLY A 339 -23.61 -30.13 19.78
CA GLY A 339 -25.03 -30.32 20.09
C GLY A 339 -25.29 -30.51 21.58
N ASP A 340 -24.53 -31.36 22.26
CA ASP A 340 -24.66 -31.55 23.72
C ASP A 340 -24.35 -30.25 24.48
N ILE A 341 -23.30 -29.54 24.07
CA ILE A 341 -22.92 -28.24 24.65
C ILE A 341 -24.05 -27.22 24.42
N TRP A 342 -24.61 -27.17 23.21
CA TRP A 342 -25.69 -26.27 22.84
C TRP A 342 -26.91 -26.46 23.74
N VAL A 343 -27.34 -27.69 23.95
CA VAL A 343 -28.47 -28.03 24.84
C VAL A 343 -28.15 -27.65 26.28
N ARG A 344 -26.96 -28.00 26.79
CA ARG A 344 -26.55 -27.65 28.18
C ARG A 344 -26.48 -26.15 28.42
N MET A 345 -26.14 -25.37 27.40
CA MET A 345 -26.14 -23.91 27.49
C MET A 345 -27.52 -23.29 27.32
N GLY A 346 -28.58 -24.08 27.11
CA GLY A 346 -29.93 -23.58 26.85
C GLY A 346 -30.07 -22.89 25.49
N GLY A 347 -29.35 -23.38 24.48
CA GLY A 347 -29.43 -22.85 23.12
C GLY A 347 -30.79 -23.15 22.47
N LEU A 348 -31.29 -22.21 21.67
CA LEU A 348 -32.61 -22.30 21.00
C LEU A 348 -32.48 -22.57 19.49
N GLY A 349 -33.22 -23.57 19.02
CA GLY A 349 -33.20 -24.00 17.62
C GLY A 349 -32.00 -24.88 17.28
N GLU A 350 -31.62 -24.92 16.00
CA GLU A 350 -30.54 -25.79 15.52
C GLU A 350 -29.18 -25.47 16.16
N ALA A 351 -28.52 -26.53 16.63
CA ALA A 351 -27.16 -26.48 17.13
C ALA A 351 -26.17 -26.18 15.99
N PRO A 352 -25.05 -25.49 16.27
CA PRO A 352 -24.02 -25.27 15.27
C PRO A 352 -23.36 -26.60 14.87
N ARG A 353 -23.15 -26.79 13.56
CA ARG A 353 -22.38 -27.92 13.03
C ARG A 353 -20.90 -27.62 12.95
N VAL A 354 -20.06 -28.64 13.13
CA VAL A 354 -18.60 -28.51 13.13
C VAL A 354 -18.04 -28.96 11.79
N TYR A 355 -17.18 -28.13 11.20
CA TYR A 355 -16.49 -28.42 9.95
C TYR A 355 -14.97 -28.32 10.12
N LEU A 356 -14.26 -29.27 9.54
CA LEU A 356 -12.80 -29.32 9.53
C LEU A 356 -12.23 -28.63 8.31
N VAL A 357 -11.25 -27.77 8.55
CA VAL A 357 -10.49 -27.04 7.52
C VAL A 357 -9.00 -27.21 7.73
N GLU A 358 -8.19 -26.99 6.69
CA GLU A 358 -6.73 -27.04 6.83
C GLU A 358 -6.16 -25.91 7.69
N ASN A 359 -6.81 -24.76 7.67
CA ASN A 359 -6.43 -23.57 8.43
C ASN A 359 -7.64 -22.63 8.53
N VAL A 360 -7.71 -21.86 9.60
CA VAL A 360 -8.71 -20.80 9.78
C VAL A 360 -8.03 -19.46 9.54
N ALA A 361 -8.35 -18.82 8.42
CA ALA A 361 -7.74 -17.55 8.00
C ALA A 361 -6.20 -17.55 8.01
N GLY A 362 -5.58 -18.67 7.60
CA GLY A 362 -4.14 -18.85 7.59
C GLY A 362 -3.55 -19.44 8.88
N SER A 363 -4.26 -19.44 10.01
CA SER A 363 -3.79 -20.07 11.25
C SER A 363 -4.07 -21.58 11.27
N ARG A 364 -3.08 -22.39 11.65
CA ARG A 364 -3.22 -23.85 11.78
C ARG A 364 -3.73 -24.28 13.15
N TYR A 365 -3.67 -23.41 14.15
CA TYR A 365 -4.11 -23.69 15.53
C TYR A 365 -5.23 -22.74 15.92
N ASN A 366 -6.37 -22.86 15.25
CA ASN A 366 -7.48 -21.93 15.46
C ASN A 366 -8.84 -22.60 15.21
N ALA A 367 -9.86 -22.07 15.86
CA ALA A 367 -11.26 -22.38 15.64
C ALA A 367 -12.04 -21.05 15.53
N ALA A 368 -13.18 -21.07 14.85
CA ALA A 368 -14.03 -19.88 14.77
C ALA A 368 -15.49 -20.24 14.54
N ALA A 369 -16.39 -19.54 15.22
CA ALA A 369 -17.80 -19.47 14.87
C ALA A 369 -18.02 -18.59 13.62
N VAL A 370 -18.66 -19.15 12.58
CA VAL A 370 -18.95 -18.49 11.31
C VAL A 370 -20.39 -18.71 10.84
N GLY A 371 -20.84 -17.83 9.95
CA GLY A 371 -22.15 -17.92 9.29
C GLY A 371 -23.24 -17.19 10.05
N LEU A 372 -23.86 -16.22 9.37
CA LEU A 372 -24.94 -15.40 9.93
C LEU A 372 -26.27 -16.15 10.02
N PHE A 373 -26.63 -16.85 8.93
CA PHE A 373 -27.89 -17.58 8.80
C PHE A 373 -27.75 -19.08 9.08
N ARG A 374 -26.57 -19.65 8.78
CA ARG A 374 -26.24 -21.05 9.07
C ARG A 374 -25.09 -21.08 10.05
N ARG A 375 -25.38 -21.41 11.29
CA ARG A 375 -24.43 -21.47 12.41
C ARG A 375 -23.43 -22.61 12.17
N ARG A 376 -22.15 -22.28 11.99
CA ARG A 376 -21.10 -23.27 11.77
C ARG A 376 -19.92 -22.94 12.66
N ILE A 377 -19.24 -23.98 13.14
CA ILE A 377 -17.95 -23.84 13.82
C ILE A 377 -16.91 -24.48 12.90
N ILE A 378 -15.91 -23.71 12.50
CA ILE A 378 -14.78 -24.21 11.73
C ILE A 378 -13.61 -24.49 12.65
N VAL A 379 -12.99 -25.66 12.50
CA VAL A 379 -11.87 -26.10 13.33
C VAL A 379 -10.70 -26.48 12.42
N ALA A 380 -9.52 -25.91 12.66
CA ALA A 380 -8.31 -26.32 11.96
C ALA A 380 -7.89 -27.74 12.37
N ARG A 381 -7.56 -28.60 11.41
CA ARG A 381 -7.19 -30.01 11.67
C ARG A 381 -6.04 -30.16 12.68
N GLN A 382 -5.03 -29.30 12.63
CA GLN A 382 -3.89 -29.37 13.56
C GLN A 382 -4.26 -29.00 15.00
N LEU A 383 -5.40 -28.32 15.21
CA LEU A 383 -5.91 -28.06 16.55
C LEU A 383 -6.34 -29.36 17.25
N LEU A 384 -6.90 -30.31 16.51
CA LEU A 384 -7.34 -31.61 17.05
C LEU A 384 -6.17 -32.45 17.57
N GLY A 385 -5.01 -32.39 16.92
CA GLY A 385 -3.80 -33.08 17.36
C GLY A 385 -3.04 -32.38 18.49
N LEU A 386 -3.39 -31.11 18.79
CA LEU A 386 -2.74 -30.32 19.83
C LEU A 386 -3.45 -30.47 21.19
N LEU A 387 -4.77 -30.56 21.17
CA LEU A 387 -5.61 -30.52 22.36
C LEU A 387 -6.08 -31.94 22.73
N SER A 388 -6.07 -32.23 24.03
CA SER A 388 -6.81 -33.36 24.58
C SER A 388 -8.31 -33.17 24.40
N GLU A 389 -9.09 -34.23 24.60
CA GLU A 389 -10.55 -34.17 24.45
C GLU A 389 -11.20 -33.12 25.37
N GLU A 390 -10.79 -33.04 26.64
CA GLU A 390 -11.30 -32.02 27.58
C GLU A 390 -10.93 -30.60 27.15
N GLU A 391 -9.69 -30.41 26.68
CA GLU A 391 -9.20 -29.12 26.19
C GLU A 391 -9.95 -28.69 24.92
N LEU A 392 -10.14 -29.60 23.96
CA LEU A 392 -10.91 -29.35 22.74
C LEU A 392 -12.36 -29.01 23.07
N ARG A 393 -12.97 -29.77 23.99
CA ARG A 393 -14.34 -29.52 24.46
C ARG A 393 -14.46 -28.12 25.06
N SER A 394 -13.46 -27.67 25.85
CA SER A 394 -13.44 -26.32 26.42
C SER A 394 -13.39 -25.22 25.35
N VAL A 395 -12.62 -25.42 24.27
CA VAL A 395 -12.57 -24.49 23.13
C VAL A 395 -13.90 -24.50 22.37
N LEU A 396 -14.51 -25.66 22.17
CA LEU A 396 -15.82 -25.75 21.53
C LEU A 396 -16.90 -25.02 22.33
N ILE A 397 -16.87 -25.05 23.67
CA ILE A 397 -17.84 -24.29 24.48
C ILE A 397 -17.66 -22.78 24.25
N HIS A 398 -16.43 -22.30 24.20
CA HIS A 398 -16.14 -20.91 23.86
C HIS A 398 -16.73 -20.51 22.50
N GLU A 399 -16.50 -21.33 21.46
CA GLU A 399 -17.04 -21.07 20.12
C GLU A 399 -18.59 -21.16 20.08
N VAL A 400 -19.18 -22.14 20.76
CA VAL A 400 -20.65 -22.27 20.85
C VAL A 400 -21.25 -21.09 21.63
N SER A 401 -20.54 -20.51 22.61
CA SER A 401 -21.00 -19.28 23.29
C SER A 401 -21.12 -18.10 22.31
N HIS A 402 -20.18 -17.95 21.37
CA HIS A 402 -20.30 -16.93 20.32
C HIS A 402 -21.56 -17.10 19.47
N VAL A 403 -21.92 -18.35 19.15
CA VAL A 403 -23.14 -18.68 18.43
C VAL A 403 -24.38 -18.41 19.28
N LYS A 404 -24.41 -18.89 20.52
CA LYS A 404 -25.54 -18.74 21.46
C LYS A 404 -25.91 -17.28 21.66
N HIS A 405 -24.91 -16.44 21.91
CA HIS A 405 -25.13 -15.03 22.21
C HIS A 405 -25.27 -14.16 20.96
N GLY A 406 -25.24 -14.76 19.76
CA GLY A 406 -25.33 -14.04 18.50
C GLY A 406 -24.23 -12.99 18.34
N HIS A 407 -23.01 -13.26 18.82
CA HIS A 407 -21.92 -12.28 18.84
C HIS A 407 -21.61 -11.72 17.44
N LEU A 408 -21.63 -12.57 16.41
CA LEU A 408 -21.47 -12.13 15.02
C LEU A 408 -22.60 -11.20 14.59
N ALA A 409 -23.85 -11.55 14.87
CA ALA A 409 -25.01 -10.73 14.53
C ALA A 409 -25.00 -9.38 15.27
N LYS A 410 -24.69 -9.36 16.58
CA LYS A 410 -24.54 -8.14 17.37
C LYS A 410 -23.46 -7.22 16.81
N LEU A 411 -22.30 -7.79 16.46
CA LEU A 411 -21.22 -7.03 15.86
C LEU A 411 -21.68 -6.43 14.53
N LEU A 412 -22.32 -7.21 13.66
CA LEU A 412 -22.83 -6.72 12.38
C LEU A 412 -23.91 -5.65 12.56
N MET A 413 -24.86 -5.81 13.49
CA MET A 413 -25.92 -4.82 13.73
C MET A 413 -25.39 -3.45 14.22
N VAL A 414 -24.24 -3.43 14.91
CA VAL A 414 -23.62 -2.16 15.34
C VAL A 414 -22.69 -1.60 14.27
N VAL A 415 -21.89 -2.47 13.65
CA VAL A 415 -20.80 -2.08 12.77
C VAL A 415 -21.29 -1.78 11.36
N MET A 416 -22.29 -2.51 10.87
CA MET A 416 -22.80 -2.36 9.50
C MET A 416 -23.49 -1.03 9.26
N PRO A 417 -24.45 -0.58 10.09
CA PRO A 417 -25.13 0.70 9.84
C PRO A 417 -24.16 1.87 9.90
N LEU A 418 -23.16 1.78 10.78
CA LEU A 418 -22.17 2.83 10.98
C LEU A 418 -21.20 2.94 9.80
N TYR A 419 -20.67 1.82 9.31
CA TYR A 419 -19.88 1.83 8.08
C TYR A 419 -20.70 2.21 6.86
N LEU A 420 -21.96 1.74 6.78
CA LEU A 420 -22.87 2.07 5.69
C LEU A 420 -23.10 3.59 5.64
N ALA A 421 -23.45 4.20 6.78
CA ALA A 421 -23.65 5.64 6.90
C ALA A 421 -22.38 6.43 6.52
N LEU A 422 -21.20 6.01 6.98
CA LEU A 422 -19.95 6.70 6.66
C LEU A 422 -19.57 6.60 5.18
N ILE A 423 -19.67 5.42 4.58
CA ILE A 423 -19.37 5.25 3.15
C ILE A 423 -20.38 6.04 2.32
N THR A 424 -21.67 5.97 2.65
CA THR A 424 -22.71 6.75 1.95
C THR A 424 -22.45 8.24 2.09
N THR A 425 -22.16 8.73 3.29
CA THR A 425 -21.83 10.15 3.52
C THR A 425 -20.58 10.57 2.74
N ALA A 426 -19.55 9.72 2.69
CA ALA A 426 -18.35 9.98 1.91
C ALA A 426 -18.68 10.06 0.41
N MET A 427 -19.42 9.09 -0.14
CA MET A 427 -19.82 9.04 -1.55
C MET A 427 -20.66 10.26 -1.93
N THR A 428 -21.69 10.58 -1.15
CA THR A 428 -22.54 11.75 -1.39
C THR A 428 -21.74 13.04 -1.31
N SER A 429 -20.80 13.13 -0.37
CA SER A 429 -19.89 14.28 -0.25
C SER A 429 -19.00 14.45 -1.47
N PHE A 430 -18.41 13.36 -1.98
CA PHE A 430 -17.63 13.40 -3.21
C PHE A 430 -18.46 13.82 -4.42
N THR A 431 -19.72 13.42 -4.48
CA THR A 431 -20.63 13.74 -5.60
C THR A 431 -21.19 15.15 -5.55
N LYS A 432 -21.37 15.74 -4.36
CA LYS A 432 -22.05 17.04 -4.18
C LYS A 432 -21.17 18.18 -3.69
N TYR A 433 -20.24 17.93 -2.78
CA TYR A 433 -19.63 18.96 -1.92
C TYR A 433 -18.09 19.00 -1.97
N MET A 434 -17.48 18.34 -2.97
CA MET A 434 -16.03 18.26 -3.20
C MET A 434 -15.25 17.38 -2.20
N LEU A 435 -13.92 17.44 -2.30
CA LEU A 435 -12.96 16.45 -1.83
C LEU A 435 -12.82 16.31 -0.32
N LEU A 436 -12.78 17.44 0.39
CA LEU A 436 -12.38 17.49 1.79
C LEU A 436 -13.39 16.80 2.73
N PRO A 437 -14.72 16.99 2.56
CA PRO A 437 -15.71 16.29 3.38
C PRO A 437 -15.74 14.77 3.12
N GLY A 438 -15.48 14.35 1.86
CA GLY A 438 -15.38 12.92 1.54
C GLY A 438 -14.15 12.26 2.17
N VAL A 439 -12.99 12.93 2.17
CA VAL A 439 -11.77 12.45 2.86
C VAL A 439 -11.98 12.41 4.38
N ALA A 440 -12.66 13.41 4.95
CA ALA A 440 -12.99 13.42 6.38
C ALA A 440 -13.92 12.25 6.77
N ALA A 441 -14.97 12.00 5.98
CA ALA A 441 -15.88 10.88 6.19
C ALA A 441 -15.15 9.52 6.09
N PHE A 442 -14.25 9.35 5.11
CA PHE A 442 -13.47 8.11 5.00
C PHE A 442 -12.44 7.93 6.13
N SER A 443 -11.82 9.03 6.57
CA SER A 443 -10.89 9.02 7.71
C SER A 443 -11.59 8.64 9.02
N SER A 444 -12.87 9.02 9.17
CA SER A 444 -13.67 8.65 10.34
C SER A 444 -13.94 7.14 10.45
N MET A 445 -13.86 6.37 9.35
CA MET A 445 -13.95 4.90 9.38
C MET A 445 -12.78 4.28 10.17
N LEU A 446 -11.60 4.89 10.13
CA LEU A 446 -10.45 4.46 10.94
C LEU A 446 -10.69 4.76 12.42
N ALA A 447 -11.33 5.88 12.73
CA ALA A 447 -11.70 6.28 14.10
C ALA A 447 -12.73 5.34 14.75
N LEU A 448 -13.45 4.53 13.96
CA LEU A 448 -14.35 3.50 14.48
C LEU A 448 -13.65 2.23 14.93
N THR A 449 -12.44 1.97 14.43
CA THR A 449 -11.69 0.73 14.73
C THR A 449 -11.58 0.47 16.25
N PRO A 450 -11.21 1.46 17.10
CA PRO A 450 -11.15 1.25 18.54
C PRO A 450 -12.49 0.84 19.16
N LEU A 451 -13.60 1.41 18.67
CA LEU A 451 -14.95 1.07 19.13
C LEU A 451 -15.29 -0.39 18.78
N VAL A 452 -15.04 -0.80 17.54
CA VAL A 452 -15.22 -2.19 17.10
C VAL A 452 -14.38 -3.14 17.96
N ARG A 453 -13.10 -2.80 18.20
CA ARG A 453 -12.20 -3.59 19.06
C ARG A 453 -12.70 -3.66 20.51
N PHE A 454 -13.26 -2.58 21.03
CA PHE A 454 -13.83 -2.56 22.37
C PHE A 454 -15.02 -3.52 22.48
N ILE A 455 -15.94 -3.47 21.52
CA ILE A 455 -17.10 -4.38 21.47
C ILE A 455 -16.61 -5.83 21.36
N GLN A 456 -15.69 -6.14 20.44
CA GLN A 456 -15.13 -7.48 20.28
C GLN A 456 -14.60 -8.05 21.61
N ARG A 457 -13.80 -7.27 22.36
CA ARG A 457 -13.27 -7.72 23.67
C ARG A 457 -14.34 -8.01 24.70
N ARG A 458 -15.48 -7.30 24.67
CA ARG A 458 -16.62 -7.59 25.56
C ARG A 458 -17.27 -8.93 25.21
N LEU A 459 -17.46 -9.19 23.92
CA LEU A 459 -17.99 -10.46 23.42
C LEU A 459 -17.07 -11.64 23.80
N GLU A 460 -15.75 -11.47 23.66
CA GLU A 460 -14.74 -12.45 24.09
C GLU A 460 -14.78 -12.72 25.60
N THR A 461 -14.98 -11.67 26.40
CA THR A 461 -15.07 -11.80 27.85
C THR A 461 -16.31 -12.59 28.26
N GLN A 462 -17.43 -12.41 27.55
CA GLN A 462 -18.64 -13.19 27.76
C GLN A 462 -18.41 -14.67 27.41
N ALA A 463 -17.82 -14.94 26.25
CA ALA A 463 -17.51 -16.31 25.83
C ALA A 463 -16.49 -17.00 26.76
N ASP A 464 -15.49 -16.28 27.26
CA ASP A 464 -14.55 -16.76 28.29
C ASP A 464 -15.27 -17.16 29.58
N VAL A 465 -16.28 -16.40 30.00
CA VAL A 465 -17.04 -16.70 31.23
C VAL A 465 -17.92 -17.93 31.04
N ASP A 466 -18.59 -18.07 29.89
CA ASP A 466 -19.45 -19.22 29.61
C ASP A 466 -18.65 -20.52 29.47
N ALA A 467 -17.47 -20.45 28.85
CA ALA A 467 -16.56 -21.60 28.71
C ALA A 467 -16.26 -22.27 30.05
N VAL A 468 -16.35 -21.51 31.14
CA VAL A 468 -16.01 -21.99 32.49
C VAL A 468 -17.26 -22.24 33.35
N LYS A 469 -18.36 -21.50 33.14
CA LYS A 469 -19.60 -21.63 33.94
C LYS A 469 -20.46 -22.85 33.61
N VAL A 470 -20.34 -23.43 32.41
CA VAL A 470 -21.24 -24.50 31.92
C VAL A 470 -20.88 -25.90 32.51
N GLY A 471 -20.14 -25.94 33.64
CA GLY A 471 -19.85 -27.17 34.38
C GLY A 471 -18.68 -27.99 33.83
N PHE A 472 -17.71 -27.33 33.17
CA PHE A 472 -16.53 -27.99 32.60
C PHE A 472 -15.23 -27.57 33.29
N ASN A 473 -14.18 -28.36 33.10
CA ASN A 473 -12.88 -28.21 33.74
C ASN A 473 -12.20 -26.86 33.36
N PRO A 474 -12.14 -25.86 34.27
CA PRO A 474 -11.51 -24.57 34.00
C PRO A 474 -10.02 -24.69 33.69
N ARG A 475 -9.36 -25.73 34.24
CA ARG A 475 -7.95 -26.00 34.01
C ARG A 475 -7.71 -26.46 32.57
N ALA A 476 -8.62 -27.25 32.00
CA ALA A 476 -8.57 -27.65 30.60
C ALA A 476 -8.67 -26.43 29.67
N TYR A 477 -9.53 -25.45 29.99
CA TYR A 477 -9.62 -24.21 29.22
C TYR A 477 -8.34 -23.37 29.27
N ILE A 478 -7.75 -23.19 30.46
CA ILE A 478 -6.48 -22.48 30.62
C ILE A 478 -5.34 -23.23 29.91
N ALA A 479 -5.30 -24.57 30.00
CA ALA A 479 -4.29 -25.39 29.36
C ALA A 479 -4.41 -25.32 27.83
N ALA A 480 -5.62 -25.41 27.28
CA ALA A 480 -5.91 -25.26 25.86
C ALA A 480 -5.45 -23.89 25.34
N MET A 481 -5.84 -22.81 26.03
CA MET A 481 -5.42 -21.45 25.70
C MET A 481 -3.89 -21.30 25.73
N GLY A 482 -3.23 -21.88 26.73
CA GLY A 482 -1.77 -21.90 26.84
C GLY A 482 -1.09 -22.64 25.69
N LYS A 483 -1.59 -23.82 25.32
CA LYS A 483 -1.10 -24.60 24.17
C LYS A 483 -1.28 -23.84 22.86
N ILE A 484 -2.47 -23.32 22.59
CA ILE A 484 -2.77 -22.53 21.38
C ILE A 484 -1.86 -21.30 21.31
N THR A 485 -1.72 -20.56 22.42
CA THR A 485 -0.89 -19.35 22.49
C THR A 485 0.57 -19.68 22.17
N ARG A 486 1.10 -20.77 22.74
CA ARG A 486 2.47 -21.23 22.51
C ARG A 486 2.71 -21.66 21.06
N GLU A 487 1.86 -22.54 20.52
CA GLU A 487 2.04 -23.04 19.15
C GLU A 487 1.75 -21.97 18.09
N SER A 488 0.87 -21.00 18.38
CA SER A 488 0.61 -19.85 17.51
C SER A 488 1.67 -18.75 17.61
N LEU A 489 2.68 -18.91 18.48
CA LEU A 489 3.71 -17.91 18.76
C LEU A 489 3.14 -16.55 19.17
N MET A 490 2.00 -16.55 19.87
CA MET A 490 1.36 -15.35 20.37
C MET A 490 1.96 -14.96 21.73
N PRO A 491 2.35 -13.70 21.95
CA PRO A 491 2.84 -13.27 23.23
C PRO A 491 1.76 -13.27 24.31
N LEU A 492 2.15 -13.64 25.52
CA LEU A 492 1.26 -13.65 26.69
C LEU A 492 0.83 -12.24 27.13
N THR A 493 1.70 -11.25 26.90
CA THR A 493 1.50 -9.83 27.21
C THR A 493 2.04 -8.98 26.08
N LEU A 494 1.35 -7.91 25.72
CA LEU A 494 1.77 -6.96 24.69
C LEU A 494 2.08 -5.59 25.29
N THR A 495 2.74 -4.75 24.50
CA THR A 495 3.07 -3.38 24.89
C THR A 495 1.80 -2.51 24.96
N ARG A 496 1.88 -1.37 25.66
CA ARG A 496 0.76 -0.41 25.77
C ARG A 496 0.24 0.06 24.40
N LEU A 497 1.10 0.12 23.38
CA LEU A 497 0.75 0.60 22.04
C LEU A 497 0.09 -0.49 21.17
N ASP A 498 0.42 -1.77 21.38
CA ASP A 498 -0.14 -2.86 20.56
C ASP A 498 -1.45 -3.42 21.15
N ARG A 499 -1.67 -3.26 22.46
CA ARG A 499 -2.89 -3.68 23.15
C ARG A 499 -4.18 -3.24 22.45
N PRO A 500 -4.34 -1.99 21.99
CA PRO A 500 -5.55 -1.53 21.28
C PRO A 500 -5.79 -2.24 19.94
N LEU A 501 -4.77 -2.80 19.30
CA LEU A 501 -4.86 -3.38 17.95
C LEU A 501 -5.40 -4.82 17.94
N LEU A 502 -5.34 -5.52 19.10
CA LEU A 502 -5.79 -6.90 19.24
C LEU A 502 -7.32 -7.04 19.09
N THR A 503 -7.75 -8.08 18.37
CA THR A 503 -9.14 -8.55 18.31
C THR A 503 -9.60 -9.15 19.64
N HIS A 504 -8.70 -9.86 20.34
CA HIS A 504 -8.96 -10.53 21.61
C HIS A 504 -8.16 -9.89 22.76
N PRO A 505 -8.63 -9.97 24.02
CA PRO A 505 -7.81 -9.61 25.17
C PRO A 505 -6.52 -10.45 25.23
N GLU A 506 -5.47 -9.93 25.87
CA GLU A 506 -4.20 -10.64 26.02
C GLU A 506 -4.40 -12.02 26.70
N PRO A 507 -3.68 -13.08 26.28
CA PRO A 507 -3.85 -14.41 26.87
C PRO A 507 -3.65 -14.43 28.39
N SER A 508 -2.68 -13.66 28.90
CA SER A 508 -2.45 -13.54 30.36
C SER A 508 -3.63 -12.91 31.11
N LEU A 509 -4.30 -11.92 30.50
CA LEU A 509 -5.47 -11.27 31.06
C LEU A 509 -6.67 -12.22 31.05
N ARG A 510 -6.88 -12.97 29.96
CA ARG A 510 -7.92 -14.00 29.86
C ARG A 510 -7.74 -15.07 30.93
N ARG A 511 -6.51 -15.59 31.09
CA ARG A 511 -6.16 -16.55 32.16
C ARG A 511 -6.48 -15.99 33.55
N ARG A 512 -6.09 -14.74 33.86
CA ARG A 512 -6.38 -14.11 35.15
C ARG A 512 -7.87 -14.01 35.42
N ARG A 513 -8.68 -13.69 34.41
CA ARG A 513 -10.15 -13.63 34.55
C ARG A 513 -10.74 -15.00 34.83
N VAL A 514 -10.32 -16.03 34.09
CA VAL A 514 -10.78 -17.41 34.33
C VAL A 514 -10.45 -17.83 35.77
N LEU A 515 -9.23 -17.57 36.24
CA LEU A 515 -8.82 -17.85 37.62
C LEU A 515 -9.56 -17.01 38.67
N ALA A 516 -10.03 -15.81 38.32
CA ALA A 516 -10.83 -14.99 39.23
C ALA A 516 -12.26 -15.53 39.37
N VAL A 517 -12.83 -16.11 38.31
CA VAL A 517 -14.16 -16.76 38.36
C VAL A 517 -14.04 -18.16 39.00
N PHE A 518 -12.93 -18.85 38.78
CA PHE A 518 -12.66 -20.20 39.30
C PHE A 518 -11.26 -20.28 39.92
N PRO A 519 -11.09 -19.85 41.18
CA PRO A 519 -9.81 -19.93 41.86
C PRO A 519 -9.36 -21.40 41.98
N PRO A 520 -8.05 -21.69 41.85
CA PRO A 520 -7.55 -23.03 42.08
C PRO A 520 -7.90 -23.44 43.52
N SER A 521 -8.37 -24.67 43.73
CA SER A 521 -8.61 -25.16 45.10
C SER A 521 -7.31 -25.05 45.91
N PRO A 522 -7.40 -24.75 47.22
CA PRO A 522 -6.22 -24.52 48.06
C PRO A 522 -5.31 -25.75 48.25
N SER A 523 -5.57 -26.89 47.60
CA SER A 523 -4.77 -28.10 47.77
C SER A 523 -3.80 -28.34 46.60
N ARG A 524 -2.53 -28.49 46.98
CA ARG A 524 -1.33 -28.76 46.18
C ARG A 524 -0.65 -27.54 45.55
N ARG A 525 -0.13 -26.67 46.42
CA ARG A 525 1.29 -26.31 46.27
C ARG A 525 2.09 -27.57 46.62
N SER A 526 2.47 -28.36 45.63
CA SER A 526 3.52 -29.36 45.82
C SER A 526 4.87 -28.61 45.84
N PRO A 527 5.80 -29.01 46.73
CA PRO A 527 7.05 -28.31 47.03
C PRO A 527 7.94 -28.06 45.81
#